data_AF-A0A4Z2JB37-F1
#
_entry.id   AF-A0A4Z2JB37-F1
#
_cell.length_a   1.000
_cell.length_b   1.000
_cell.length_c   1.000
_cell.angle_alpha   90.00
_cell.angle_beta   90.00
_cell.angle_gamma   90.00
#
_symmetry.space_group_name_H-M   'P 1'
#
loop_
_entity.id
_entity.type
_entity.pdbx_description
1 polymer ?
#
loop_
_entity_poly.entity_id
_entity_poly.type
_entity_poly.pdbx_seq_one_letter_code
_entity_poly.pdbx_strand_id
1 'polypeptide(L)'
;MLGSLQKKLRTLNKTKVDWEEIKNYIQSQAHQSEEAIKETFEKLRLFLQEEQNSRLKVLNEEKDIKTLVMGKKLEHITDQIKSLSSTVRDIEAYLRTKDLPFLKEYKQMKKRAKCVIREPECIRDILITSANHLGLLGFGIWKKMANIVTCVPITLDPNTAQSNLLFSKELTSVQYSRKQILPDNPERCTNRVCALGATGFTSGKHSWTVEVGQGKEWYIGVAQESIKRKSTVFLNPAEGFWVIALYNGDSIWAQTSPRTKLVLKQKPEKITVQLDYDKGKVVFINAGDLTTMHTFKDRFKERVFPYFSPGLNEDGINSTPLTICPLTVTVEVE
;
A
#
# COMPACT_ATOMS: atom_id res chain seq x y z
N MET A 1 -33.44 48.27 22.67
CA MET A 1 -32.40 47.57 23.46
C MET A 1 -32.75 46.10 23.72
N LEU A 2 -33.92 45.78 24.31
CA LEU A 2 -34.35 44.42 24.63
C LEU A 2 -34.37 43.45 23.41
N GLY A 3 -34.91 43.87 22.27
CA GLY A 3 -34.95 43.03 21.06
C GLY A 3 -33.57 42.65 20.51
N SER A 4 -32.56 43.54 20.65
CA SER A 4 -31.17 43.24 20.27
C SER A 4 -30.55 42.18 21.20
N LEU A 5 -30.83 42.29 22.50
CA LEU A 5 -30.37 41.31 23.50
C LEU A 5 -31.04 39.94 23.31
N GLN A 6 -32.34 39.89 23.03
CA GLN A 6 -33.04 38.64 22.71
C GLN A 6 -32.50 37.98 21.45
N LYS A 7 -32.17 38.76 20.40
CA LYS A 7 -31.50 38.24 19.19
C LYS A 7 -30.14 37.64 19.52
N LYS A 8 -29.31 38.34 20.31
CA LYS A 8 -28.01 37.83 20.76
C LYS A 8 -28.15 36.54 21.58
N LEU A 9 -29.11 36.47 22.50
CA LEU A 9 -29.36 35.28 23.30
C LEU A 9 -29.73 34.06 22.44
N ARG A 10 -30.58 34.25 21.42
CA ARG A 10 -30.91 33.19 20.45
C ARG A 10 -29.69 32.71 19.68
N THR A 11 -28.83 33.63 19.24
CA THR A 11 -27.57 33.28 18.57
C THR A 11 -26.66 32.47 19.49
N LEU A 12 -26.45 32.91 20.72
CA LEU A 12 -25.60 32.20 21.70
C LEU A 12 -26.14 30.80 22.02
N ASN A 13 -27.46 30.67 22.20
CA ASN A 13 -28.08 29.36 22.44
C ASN A 13 -27.92 28.43 21.24
N LYS A 14 -28.07 28.93 20.01
CA LYS A 14 -27.82 28.14 18.80
C LYS A 14 -26.36 27.69 18.72
N THR A 15 -25.42 28.62 18.90
CA THR A 15 -23.98 28.34 18.88
C THR A 15 -23.60 27.30 19.94
N LYS A 16 -24.20 27.35 21.13
CA LYS A 16 -23.99 26.33 22.17
C LYS A 16 -24.40 24.93 21.70
N VAL A 17 -25.54 24.79 21.02
CA VAL A 17 -25.98 23.51 20.46
C VAL A 17 -25.02 23.04 19.36
N ASP A 18 -24.69 23.93 18.41
CA ASP A 18 -23.75 23.64 17.32
C ASP A 18 -22.37 23.18 17.87
N TRP A 19 -21.88 23.82 18.93
CA TRP A 19 -20.60 23.46 19.57
C TRP A 19 -20.65 22.12 20.31
N GLU A 20 -21.79 21.75 20.92
CA GLU A 20 -21.93 20.45 21.54
C GLU A 20 -21.98 19.34 20.48
N GLU A 21 -22.62 19.58 19.33
CA GLU A 21 -22.59 18.67 18.18
C GLU A 21 -21.16 18.51 17.63
N ILE A 22 -20.42 19.62 17.45
CA ILE A 22 -19.01 19.59 17.04
C ILE A 22 -18.17 18.77 18.02
N LYS A 23 -18.34 18.99 19.33
CA LYS A 23 -17.61 18.27 20.37
C LYS A 23 -17.86 16.76 20.31
N ASN A 24 -19.11 16.35 20.16
CA ASN A 24 -19.47 14.93 20.00
C ASN A 24 -18.88 14.35 18.70
N TYR A 25 -18.94 15.12 17.60
CA TYR A 25 -18.37 14.70 16.33
C TYR A 25 -16.84 14.53 16.40
N ILE A 26 -16.12 15.42 17.09
CA ILE A 26 -14.67 15.27 17.31
C ILE A 26 -14.36 13.94 18.01
N GLN A 27 -15.13 13.56 19.03
CA GLN A 27 -14.94 12.28 19.72
C GLN A 27 -15.20 11.09 18.79
N SER A 28 -16.28 11.11 18.01
CA SER A 28 -16.59 10.05 17.05
C SER A 28 -15.53 9.94 15.94
N GLN A 29 -15.10 11.07 15.38
CA GLN A 29 -14.07 11.12 14.33
C GLN A 29 -12.72 10.61 14.85
N ALA A 30 -12.33 11.00 16.07
CA ALA A 30 -11.11 10.53 16.71
C ALA A 30 -11.14 9.01 16.93
N HIS A 31 -12.27 8.48 17.41
CA HIS A 31 -12.44 7.05 17.62
C HIS A 31 -12.33 6.25 16.31
N GLN A 32 -13.04 6.68 15.26
CA GLN A 32 -12.95 6.04 13.93
C GLN A 32 -11.53 6.07 13.37
N SER A 33 -10.82 7.20 13.56
CA SER A 33 -9.43 7.34 13.14
C SER A 33 -8.51 6.39 13.91
N GLU A 34 -8.72 6.25 15.23
CA GLU A 34 -7.97 5.33 16.08
C GLU A 34 -8.20 3.86 15.65
N GLU A 35 -9.44 3.46 15.39
CA GLU A 35 -9.76 2.12 14.88
C GLU A 35 -9.09 1.85 13.54
N ALA A 36 -9.15 2.81 12.60
CA ALA A 36 -8.51 2.69 11.31
C ALA A 36 -6.98 2.54 11.43
N ILE A 37 -6.34 3.31 12.31
CA ILE A 37 -4.90 3.19 12.62
C ILE A 37 -4.60 1.80 13.16
N LYS A 38 -5.33 1.33 14.18
CA LYS A 38 -5.12 0.01 14.78
C LYS A 38 -5.25 -1.12 13.75
N GLU A 39 -6.27 -1.08 12.90
CA GLU A 39 -6.47 -2.11 11.88
C GLU A 39 -5.32 -2.14 10.86
N THR A 40 -4.80 -0.98 10.44
CA THR A 40 -3.64 -0.91 9.53
C THR A 40 -2.40 -1.51 10.17
N PHE A 41 -2.11 -1.18 11.44
CA PHE A 41 -0.97 -1.75 12.16
C PHE A 41 -1.13 -3.26 12.36
N GLU A 42 -2.33 -3.74 12.65
CA GLU A 42 -2.57 -5.18 12.82
C GLU A 42 -2.35 -5.94 11.52
N LYS A 43 -2.82 -5.42 10.38
CA LYS A 43 -2.54 -6.02 9.06
C LYS A 43 -1.04 -6.18 8.81
N LEU A 44 -0.24 -5.15 9.11
CA LEU A 44 1.22 -5.20 8.95
C LEU A 44 1.87 -6.19 9.93
N ARG A 45 1.40 -6.24 11.18
CA ARG A 45 1.90 -7.18 12.19
C ARG A 45 1.64 -8.63 11.78
N LEU A 46 0.42 -8.94 11.33
CA LEU A 46 0.05 -10.27 10.86
C LEU A 46 0.92 -10.70 9.68
N PHE A 47 1.09 -9.82 8.68
CA PHE A 47 1.98 -10.07 7.54
C PHE A 47 3.42 -10.39 7.99
N LEU A 48 3.99 -9.59 8.90
CA LEU A 48 5.35 -9.81 9.40
C LEU A 48 5.45 -11.13 10.17
N GLN A 49 4.44 -11.48 10.95
CA GLN A 49 4.39 -12.73 11.71
C GLN A 49 4.31 -13.94 10.77
N GLU A 50 3.48 -13.88 9.72
CA GLU A 50 3.38 -14.93 8.71
C GLU A 50 4.70 -15.13 7.96
N GLU A 51 5.35 -14.04 7.53
CA GLU A 51 6.64 -14.09 6.84
C GLU A 51 7.75 -14.65 7.75
N GLN A 52 7.77 -14.26 9.04
CA GLN A 52 8.68 -14.82 10.04
C GLN A 52 8.46 -16.32 10.21
N ASN A 53 7.21 -16.75 10.40
CA ASN A 53 6.86 -18.16 10.61
C ASN A 53 7.21 -19.01 9.38
N SER A 54 6.89 -18.52 8.19
CA SER A 54 7.23 -19.16 6.91
C SER A 54 8.75 -19.36 6.80
N ARG A 55 9.54 -18.35 7.14
CA ARG A 55 11.00 -18.43 7.08
C ARG A 55 11.60 -19.41 8.10
N LEU A 56 11.10 -19.38 9.33
CA LEU A 56 11.51 -20.33 10.37
C LEU A 56 11.14 -21.77 10.02
N LYS A 57 10.01 -21.97 9.34
CA LYS A 57 9.61 -23.29 8.85
C LYS A 57 10.63 -23.86 7.86
N VAL A 58 11.02 -23.08 6.84
CA VAL A 58 12.02 -23.50 5.84
C VAL A 58 13.37 -23.82 6.49
N LEU A 59 13.80 -23.00 7.47
CA LEU A 59 15.03 -23.28 8.24
C LEU A 59 14.95 -24.58 9.03
N ASN A 60 13.82 -24.84 9.69
CA ASN A 60 13.62 -26.06 10.46
C ASN A 60 13.57 -27.29 9.56
N GLU A 61 12.91 -27.23 8.40
CA GLU A 61 12.90 -28.32 7.42
C GLU A 61 14.32 -28.66 6.92
N GLU A 62 15.13 -27.65 6.60
CA GLU A 62 16.53 -27.87 6.21
C GLU A 62 17.33 -28.53 7.33
N LYS A 63 17.17 -28.03 8.57
CA LYS A 63 17.82 -28.60 9.75
C LYS A 63 17.44 -30.06 9.96
N ASP A 64 16.15 -30.40 9.86
CA ASP A 64 15.65 -31.75 10.08
C ASP A 64 16.15 -32.72 9.01
N ILE A 65 16.12 -32.31 7.73
CA ILE A 65 16.66 -33.10 6.62
C ILE A 65 18.16 -33.36 6.81
N LYS A 66 18.96 -32.33 7.09
CA LYS A 66 20.41 -32.45 7.24
C LYS A 66 20.80 -33.27 8.47
N THR A 67 20.07 -33.10 9.57
CA THR A 67 20.27 -33.90 10.80
C THR A 67 19.96 -35.37 10.55
N LEU A 68 18.87 -35.68 9.82
CA LEU A 68 18.49 -37.06 9.47
C LEU A 68 19.57 -37.73 8.60
N VAL A 69 20.08 -37.02 7.60
CA VAL A 69 21.16 -37.53 6.74
C VAL A 69 22.41 -37.82 7.57
N MET A 70 22.79 -36.91 8.46
CA MET A 70 23.96 -37.09 9.32
C MET A 70 23.78 -38.24 10.31
N GLY A 71 22.58 -38.42 10.86
CA GLY A 71 22.23 -39.55 11.73
C GLY A 71 22.49 -40.90 11.04
N LYS A 72 21.98 -41.08 9.82
CA LYS A 72 22.21 -42.31 9.03
C LYS A 72 23.68 -42.56 8.71
N LYS A 73 24.45 -41.51 8.42
CA LYS A 73 25.89 -41.61 8.17
C LYS A 73 26.66 -42.01 9.44
N LEU A 74 26.25 -41.50 10.60
CA LEU A 74 26.83 -41.86 11.89
C LEU A 74 26.53 -43.30 12.28
N GLU A 75 25.31 -43.78 12.05
CA GLU A 75 24.94 -45.20 12.23
C GLU A 75 25.81 -46.12 11.36
N HIS A 76 25.93 -45.77 10.06
CA HIS A 76 26.75 -46.54 9.14
C HIS A 76 28.22 -46.64 9.59
N ILE A 77 28.83 -45.52 9.98
CA ILE A 77 30.20 -45.50 10.49
C ILE A 77 30.31 -46.28 11.80
N THR A 78 29.32 -46.16 12.68
CA THR A 78 29.28 -46.92 13.94
C THR A 78 29.29 -48.43 13.68
N ASP A 79 28.54 -48.91 12.69
CA ASP A 79 28.51 -50.32 12.32
C ASP A 79 29.81 -50.77 11.66
N GLN A 80 30.42 -49.93 10.81
CA GLN A 80 31.76 -50.17 10.27
C GLN A 80 32.82 -50.28 11.39
N ILE A 81 32.80 -49.37 12.36
CA ILE A 81 33.70 -49.38 13.53
C ILE A 81 33.49 -50.68 14.34
N LYS A 82 32.25 -51.10 14.60
CA LYS A 82 31.97 -52.35 15.32
C LYS A 82 32.50 -53.58 14.58
N SER A 83 32.22 -53.67 13.28
CA SER A 83 32.68 -54.78 12.43
C SER A 83 34.21 -54.85 12.37
N LEU A 84 34.86 -53.70 12.20
CA LEU A 84 36.31 -53.59 12.18
C LEU A 84 36.92 -53.97 13.54
N SER A 85 36.37 -53.44 14.64
CA SER A 85 36.84 -53.73 15.99
C SER A 85 36.73 -55.22 16.33
N SER A 86 35.65 -55.89 15.91
CA SER A 86 35.54 -57.34 16.05
C SER A 86 36.62 -58.07 15.27
N THR A 87 36.86 -57.66 14.03
CA THR A 87 37.89 -58.27 13.18
C THR A 87 39.30 -58.10 13.78
N VAL A 88 39.61 -56.92 14.32
CA VAL A 88 40.89 -56.66 15.02
C VAL A 88 41.02 -57.58 16.24
N ARG A 89 39.98 -57.65 17.07
CA ARG A 89 39.97 -58.50 18.29
C ARG A 89 40.14 -59.98 17.96
N ASP A 90 39.48 -60.47 16.90
CA ASP A 90 39.61 -61.86 16.46
C ASP A 90 41.04 -62.16 15.98
N ILE A 91 41.68 -61.22 15.27
CA ILE A 91 43.08 -61.32 14.85
C ILE A 91 44.03 -61.28 16.06
N GLU A 92 43.82 -60.38 17.02
CA GLU A 92 44.66 -60.26 18.22
C GLU A 92 44.59 -61.51 19.12
N ALA A 93 43.39 -62.06 19.32
CA ALA A 93 43.20 -63.29 20.09
C ALA A 93 43.94 -64.47 19.44
N TYR A 94 43.89 -64.56 18.12
CA TYR A 94 44.61 -65.57 17.34
C TYR A 94 46.13 -65.39 17.40
N LEU A 95 46.64 -64.16 17.37
CA LEU A 95 48.08 -63.90 17.50
C LEU A 95 48.65 -64.31 18.87
N ARG A 96 47.80 -64.37 19.91
CA ARG A 96 48.20 -64.84 21.25
C ARG A 96 48.29 -66.36 21.35
N THR A 97 47.61 -67.13 20.50
CA THR A 97 47.74 -68.59 20.43
C THR A 97 48.99 -68.99 19.63
N LYS A 98 50.07 -69.34 20.33
CA LYS A 98 51.41 -69.59 19.77
C LYS A 98 51.61 -71.03 19.24
N ASP A 99 50.87 -71.48 18.22
CA ASP A 99 51.05 -72.85 17.68
C ASP A 99 51.12 -72.96 16.14
N LEU A 100 51.78 -74.04 15.68
CA LEU A 100 52.17 -74.36 14.29
C LEU A 100 51.07 -74.40 13.18
N PRO A 101 49.75 -74.54 13.44
CA PRO A 101 48.73 -74.44 12.37
C PRO A 101 48.62 -73.05 11.72
N PHE A 102 49.24 -72.04 12.32
CA PHE A 102 49.29 -70.62 11.93
C PHE A 102 49.39 -70.37 10.41
N LEU A 103 50.26 -71.11 9.71
CA LEU A 103 50.54 -70.87 8.28
C LEU A 103 49.40 -71.29 7.33
N LYS A 104 48.55 -72.24 7.72
CA LYS A 104 47.51 -72.81 6.83
C LYS A 104 46.25 -71.92 6.79
N GLU A 105 45.92 -71.27 7.90
CA GLU A 105 44.78 -70.35 8.02
C GLU A 105 45.14 -68.87 7.75
N TYR A 106 46.43 -68.53 7.78
CA TYR A 106 46.93 -67.20 7.41
C TYR A 106 46.43 -66.71 6.04
N LYS A 107 46.22 -67.61 5.07
CA LYS A 107 45.66 -67.26 3.75
C LYS A 107 44.20 -66.80 3.80
N GLN A 108 43.36 -67.45 4.63
CA GLN A 108 41.97 -67.04 4.81
C GLN A 108 41.90 -65.74 5.62
N MET A 109 42.77 -65.59 6.61
CA MET A 109 42.83 -64.39 7.45
C MET A 109 43.38 -63.18 6.70
N LYS A 110 44.43 -63.33 5.89
CA LYS A 110 44.92 -62.28 4.99
C LYS A 110 43.86 -61.83 3.99
N LYS A 111 42.93 -62.71 3.60
CA LYS A 111 41.73 -62.35 2.82
C LYS A 111 40.71 -61.57 3.64
N ARG A 112 40.46 -61.94 4.91
CA ARG A 112 39.56 -61.21 5.83
C ARG A 112 40.12 -59.84 6.26
N ALA A 113 41.42 -59.75 6.55
CA ALA A 113 42.13 -58.51 6.85
C ALA A 113 42.29 -57.60 5.62
N LYS A 114 42.15 -58.15 4.41
CA LYS A 114 41.99 -57.40 3.15
C LYS A 114 40.60 -56.81 2.97
N CYS A 115 39.72 -56.85 3.98
CA CYS A 115 38.50 -56.04 3.97
C CYS A 115 38.88 -54.60 3.65
N VAL A 116 38.44 -54.14 2.48
CA VAL A 116 38.66 -52.76 2.02
C VAL A 116 37.76 -51.87 2.87
N ILE A 117 38.30 -51.36 3.97
CA ILE A 117 37.66 -50.30 4.74
C ILE A 117 37.68 -49.08 3.81
N ARG A 118 36.52 -48.66 3.33
CA ARG A 118 36.41 -47.47 2.51
C ARG A 118 36.69 -46.25 3.38
N GLU A 119 37.48 -45.30 2.87
CA GLU A 119 37.65 -44.02 3.55
C GLU A 119 36.30 -43.31 3.71
N PRO A 120 36.07 -42.59 4.83
CA PRO A 120 34.84 -41.84 5.04
C PRO A 120 34.60 -40.85 3.90
N GLU A 121 33.39 -40.88 3.33
CA GLU A 121 33.00 -39.95 2.27
C GLU A 121 32.92 -38.51 2.79
N CYS A 122 33.42 -37.55 2.00
CA CYS A 122 33.17 -36.14 2.25
C CYS A 122 31.71 -35.79 1.92
N ILE A 123 30.97 -35.25 2.88
CA ILE A 123 29.56 -34.85 2.70
C ILE A 123 29.51 -33.36 2.36
N ARG A 124 29.21 -33.06 1.10
CA ARG A 124 28.96 -31.69 0.63
C ARG A 124 27.59 -31.18 1.12
N ASP A 125 27.48 -29.87 1.31
CA ASP A 125 26.23 -29.16 1.65
C ASP A 125 25.51 -29.63 2.92
N ILE A 126 26.22 -30.25 3.86
CA ILE A 126 25.63 -30.79 5.10
C ILE A 126 25.33 -29.74 6.18
N LEU A 127 26.01 -28.59 6.13
CA LEU A 127 25.79 -27.50 7.08
C LEU A 127 24.61 -26.64 6.64
N ILE A 128 23.96 -25.95 7.59
CA ILE A 128 22.91 -24.99 7.27
C ILE A 128 23.44 -23.91 6.32
N THR A 129 22.72 -23.67 5.23
CA THR A 129 23.09 -22.65 4.26
C THR A 129 22.58 -21.29 4.74
N SER A 130 23.26 -20.70 5.74
CA SER A 130 22.84 -19.43 6.38
C SER A 130 22.63 -18.29 5.38
N ALA A 131 23.40 -18.24 4.30
CA ALA A 131 23.22 -17.27 3.22
C ALA A 131 21.82 -17.33 2.61
N ASN A 132 21.23 -18.52 2.47
CA ASN A 132 19.88 -18.69 1.94
C ASN A 132 18.78 -18.22 2.90
N HIS A 133 19.08 -18.12 4.20
CA HIS A 133 18.12 -17.72 5.25
C HIS A 133 18.21 -16.23 5.61
N LEU A 134 19.44 -15.73 5.73
CA LEU A 134 19.73 -14.38 6.20
C LEU A 134 20.06 -13.41 5.06
N GLY A 135 20.52 -13.91 3.91
CA GLY A 135 20.87 -13.09 2.76
C GLY A 135 19.68 -12.26 2.30
N LEU A 136 19.86 -10.92 2.31
CA LEU A 136 18.85 -9.94 1.90
C LEU A 136 17.49 -10.09 2.60
N LEU A 137 17.44 -10.68 3.80
CA LEU A 137 16.19 -10.99 4.49
C LEU A 137 15.32 -9.74 4.67
N GLY A 138 15.88 -8.67 5.23
CA GLY A 138 15.15 -7.41 5.46
C GLY A 138 14.61 -6.79 4.16
N PHE A 139 15.43 -6.74 3.11
CA PHE A 139 15.01 -6.22 1.81
C PHE A 139 13.92 -7.09 1.15
N GLY A 140 14.03 -8.42 1.24
CA GLY A 140 13.01 -9.34 0.74
C GLY A 140 11.66 -9.17 1.43
N ILE A 141 11.66 -9.03 2.77
CA ILE A 141 10.46 -8.75 3.55
C ILE A 141 9.85 -7.41 3.13
N TRP A 142 10.67 -6.36 3.09
CA TRP A 142 10.24 -5.02 2.68
C TRP A 142 9.64 -5.01 1.27
N LYS A 143 10.27 -5.69 0.31
CA LYS A 143 9.79 -5.79 -1.08
C LYS A 143 8.44 -6.51 -1.16
N LYS A 144 8.23 -7.55 -0.35
CA LYS A 144 6.92 -8.21 -0.25
C LYS A 144 5.88 -7.31 0.42
N MET A 145 6.28 -6.59 1.48
CA MET A 145 5.43 -5.64 2.19
C MET A 145 4.94 -4.52 1.27
N ALA A 146 5.78 -4.08 0.32
CA ALA A 146 5.39 -3.09 -0.70
C ALA A 146 4.14 -3.49 -1.50
N ASN A 147 3.83 -4.79 -1.63
CA ASN A 147 2.64 -5.26 -2.35
C ASN A 147 1.35 -5.20 -1.52
N ILE A 148 1.44 -5.03 -0.20
CA ILE A 148 0.26 -4.95 0.70
C ILE A 148 0.00 -3.52 1.18
N VAL A 149 0.87 -2.57 0.81
CA VAL A 149 0.70 -1.15 1.13
C VAL A 149 0.37 -0.37 -0.13
N THR A 150 -0.58 0.55 0.01
CA THR A 150 -1.00 1.43 -1.08
C THR A 150 -0.37 2.80 -0.86
N CYS A 151 0.43 3.27 -1.81
CA CYS A 151 0.94 4.63 -1.83
C CYS A 151 0.15 5.46 -2.84
N VAL A 152 -0.41 6.59 -2.42
CA VAL A 152 -1.09 7.55 -3.31
C VAL A 152 -0.39 8.90 -3.24
N PRO A 153 -0.38 9.68 -4.32
CA PRO A 153 0.27 11.00 -4.33
C PRO A 153 -0.51 12.03 -3.50
N ILE A 154 -1.82 11.82 -3.32
CA ILE A 154 -2.75 12.74 -2.64
C ILE A 154 -3.77 11.91 -1.87
N THR A 155 -4.19 12.45 -0.73
CA THR A 155 -5.36 12.00 0.04
C THR A 155 -6.41 13.12 0.07
N LEU A 156 -7.67 12.73 0.27
CA LEU A 156 -8.82 13.62 0.33
C LEU A 156 -9.06 14.10 1.77
N ASP A 157 -9.62 15.28 1.94
CA ASP A 157 -9.97 15.85 3.25
C ASP A 157 -11.50 15.84 3.50
N PRO A 158 -12.00 14.92 4.34
CA PRO A 158 -13.41 14.88 4.74
C PRO A 158 -13.93 16.15 5.42
N ASN A 159 -13.06 16.98 6.02
CA ASN A 159 -13.48 18.23 6.65
C ASN A 159 -13.89 19.28 5.62
N THR A 160 -13.32 19.22 4.41
CA THR A 160 -13.69 20.10 3.28
C THR A 160 -14.92 19.61 2.52
N ALA A 161 -15.32 18.37 2.75
CA ALA A 161 -16.30 17.66 1.94
C ALA A 161 -17.74 18.08 2.21
N GLN A 162 -18.53 18.23 1.14
CA GLN A 162 -19.97 18.35 1.26
C GLN A 162 -20.60 17.08 1.85
N SER A 163 -21.71 17.22 2.59
CA SER A 163 -22.30 16.12 3.37
C SER A 163 -22.91 14.97 2.57
N ASN A 164 -23.04 15.06 1.25
CA ASN A 164 -23.45 13.97 0.37
C ASN A 164 -22.25 13.22 -0.22
N LEU A 165 -21.07 13.26 0.41
CA LEU A 165 -19.89 12.55 -0.05
C LEU A 165 -19.47 11.46 0.92
N LEU A 166 -19.22 10.27 0.37
CA LEU A 166 -18.64 9.14 1.09
C LEU A 166 -17.21 8.90 0.59
N PHE A 167 -16.32 8.58 1.53
CA PHE A 167 -14.90 8.33 1.27
C PHE A 167 -14.55 6.85 1.46
N SER A 168 -13.56 6.37 0.72
CA SER A 168 -12.88 5.12 1.07
C SER A 168 -12.16 5.26 2.40
N LYS A 169 -11.87 4.12 3.05
CA LYS A 169 -11.15 4.09 4.33
C LYS A 169 -9.78 4.79 4.27
N GLU A 170 -9.07 4.63 3.15
CA GLU A 170 -7.73 5.21 2.93
C GLU A 170 -7.78 6.67 2.44
N LEU A 171 -8.98 7.27 2.34
CA LEU A 171 -9.21 8.63 1.83
C LEU A 171 -8.64 8.88 0.42
N THR A 172 -8.63 7.84 -0.41
CA THR A 172 -8.13 7.88 -1.79
C THR A 172 -9.26 7.93 -2.83
N SER A 173 -10.49 7.68 -2.39
CA SER A 173 -11.68 7.65 -3.25
C SER A 173 -12.82 8.45 -2.64
N VAL A 174 -13.61 9.10 -3.49
CA VAL A 174 -14.83 9.83 -3.10
C VAL A 174 -15.98 9.56 -4.07
N GLN A 175 -17.17 9.36 -3.51
CA GLN A 175 -18.37 9.11 -4.29
C GLN A 175 -19.58 9.82 -3.70
N TYR A 176 -20.62 10.01 -4.52
CA TYR A 176 -21.88 10.58 -4.07
C TYR A 176 -22.61 9.60 -3.15
N SER A 177 -23.21 10.12 -2.08
CA SER A 177 -23.95 9.32 -1.10
C SER A 177 -25.20 10.05 -0.60
N ARG A 178 -25.95 9.34 0.25
CA ARG A 178 -26.96 9.97 1.09
C ARG A 178 -26.30 11.04 1.97
N LYS A 179 -27.08 12.06 2.33
CA LYS A 179 -26.63 13.15 3.19
C LYS A 179 -26.26 12.60 4.56
N GLN A 180 -25.02 12.85 4.96
CA GLN A 180 -24.48 12.53 6.27
C GLN A 180 -24.73 13.69 7.24
N ILE A 181 -24.84 13.36 8.52
CA ILE A 181 -24.93 14.35 9.59
C ILE A 181 -23.51 14.74 9.97
N LEU A 182 -23.05 15.87 9.44
CA LEU A 182 -21.72 16.42 9.70
C LEU A 182 -21.86 17.82 10.29
N PRO A 183 -21.05 18.20 11.28
CA PRO A 183 -21.03 19.56 11.77
C PRO A 183 -20.55 20.52 10.69
N ASP A 184 -21.05 21.75 10.73
CA ASP A 184 -20.55 22.81 9.87
C ASP A 184 -19.17 23.28 10.35
N ASN A 185 -18.31 23.62 9.40
CA ASN A 185 -17.02 24.26 9.64
C ASN A 185 -16.70 25.21 8.46
N PRO A 186 -15.81 26.20 8.62
CA PRO A 186 -15.47 27.14 7.55
C PRO A 186 -14.92 26.48 6.28
N GLU A 187 -14.18 25.38 6.42
CA GLU A 187 -13.51 24.66 5.35
C GLU A 187 -14.48 23.84 4.48
N ARG A 188 -15.68 23.54 4.98
CA ARG A 188 -16.64 22.64 4.33
C ARG A 188 -17.30 23.29 3.12
N CYS A 189 -17.18 22.63 1.97
CA CYS A 189 -17.94 22.96 0.77
C CYS A 189 -19.42 22.62 1.00
N THR A 190 -20.30 23.62 0.96
CA THR A 190 -21.75 23.39 1.12
C THR A 190 -22.54 23.67 -0.15
N ASN A 191 -22.02 24.54 -1.01
CA ASN A 191 -22.71 24.93 -2.25
C ASN A 191 -22.51 23.94 -3.40
N ARG A 192 -21.42 23.16 -3.41
CA ARG A 192 -21.12 22.15 -4.43
C ARG A 192 -20.81 20.82 -3.78
N VAL A 193 -21.17 19.73 -4.45
CA VAL A 193 -20.88 18.36 -3.99
C VAL A 193 -19.43 18.01 -4.32
N CYS A 194 -18.51 18.62 -3.58
CA CYS A 194 -17.07 18.48 -3.80
C CYS A 194 -16.30 18.32 -2.49
N ALA A 195 -15.06 17.87 -2.64
CA ALA A 195 -14.05 17.79 -1.61
C ALA A 195 -12.69 18.24 -2.18
N LEU A 196 -11.80 18.65 -1.30
CA LEU A 196 -10.43 19.03 -1.63
C LEU A 196 -9.45 17.94 -1.17
N GLY A 197 -8.25 17.95 -1.75
CA GLY A 197 -7.12 17.21 -1.21
C GLY A 197 -6.70 17.74 0.16
N ALA A 198 -6.19 16.86 1.03
CA ALA A 198 -5.71 17.23 2.36
C ALA A 198 -4.42 18.06 2.33
N THR A 199 -3.60 17.88 1.30
CA THR A 199 -2.38 18.67 1.08
C THR A 199 -2.59 19.63 -0.08
N GLY A 200 -2.30 20.91 0.16
CA GLY A 200 -2.25 21.93 -0.88
C GLY A 200 -0.81 22.33 -1.21
N PHE A 201 -0.61 22.90 -2.39
CA PHE A 201 0.70 23.17 -2.97
C PHE A 201 0.94 24.66 -3.14
N THR A 202 2.15 25.11 -2.81
CA THR A 202 2.60 26.51 -2.95
C THR A 202 3.85 26.67 -3.83
N SER A 203 4.36 25.57 -4.38
CA SER A 203 5.56 25.52 -5.24
C SER A 203 5.73 24.14 -5.87
N GLY A 204 6.59 24.04 -6.88
CA GLY A 204 7.03 22.78 -7.46
C GLY A 204 6.05 22.17 -8.46
N LYS A 205 6.32 20.90 -8.81
CA LYS A 205 5.52 20.11 -9.76
C LYS A 205 4.91 18.92 -9.07
N HIS A 206 3.62 18.73 -9.26
CA HIS A 206 2.82 17.68 -8.64
C HIS A 206 1.97 16.99 -9.70
N SER A 207 1.78 15.68 -9.56
CA SER A 207 1.02 14.89 -10.52
C SER A 207 0.23 13.81 -9.81
N TRP A 208 -1.02 13.63 -10.21
CA TRP A 208 -1.86 12.53 -9.76
C TRP A 208 -2.78 12.07 -10.88
N THR A 209 -3.10 10.78 -10.88
CA THR A 209 -4.04 10.19 -11.82
C THR A 209 -5.33 9.85 -11.09
N VAL A 210 -6.45 10.24 -11.68
CA VAL A 210 -7.79 9.96 -11.16
C VAL A 210 -8.47 8.99 -12.11
N GLU A 211 -8.89 7.86 -11.57
CA GLU A 211 -9.83 6.97 -12.20
C GLU A 211 -11.23 7.57 -12.09
N VAL A 212 -11.77 7.91 -13.25
CA VAL A 212 -13.09 8.55 -13.41
C VAL A 212 -14.15 7.56 -13.89
N GLY A 213 -13.71 6.38 -14.36
CA GLY A 213 -14.54 5.23 -14.71
C GLY A 213 -15.68 5.57 -15.69
N GLN A 214 -16.82 4.91 -15.49
CA GLN A 214 -18.03 5.10 -16.29
C GLN A 214 -18.96 6.19 -15.74
N GLY A 215 -18.44 7.10 -14.91
CA GLY A 215 -19.22 8.21 -14.36
C GLY A 215 -19.96 9.00 -15.45
N LYS A 216 -21.15 9.51 -15.10
CA LYS A 216 -21.99 10.34 -15.99
C LYS A 216 -21.72 11.83 -15.81
N GLU A 217 -21.30 12.23 -14.63
CA GLU A 217 -20.89 13.59 -14.32
C GLU A 217 -19.71 13.54 -13.34
N TRP A 218 -18.71 14.40 -13.51
CA TRP A 218 -17.66 14.62 -12.53
C TRP A 218 -16.89 15.90 -12.85
N TYR A 219 -16.15 16.41 -11.87
CA TYR A 219 -15.26 17.55 -12.01
C TYR A 219 -13.96 17.25 -11.28
N ILE A 220 -12.83 17.45 -11.96
CA ILE A 220 -11.50 17.26 -11.39
C ILE A 220 -10.57 18.39 -11.80
N GLY A 221 -9.60 18.70 -10.95
CA GLY A 221 -8.57 19.70 -11.24
C GLY A 221 -7.98 20.26 -9.97
N VAL A 222 -7.76 21.58 -9.94
CA VAL A 222 -7.31 22.30 -8.75
C VAL A 222 -8.18 23.51 -8.45
N ALA A 223 -8.22 23.87 -7.17
CA ALA A 223 -8.90 25.05 -6.66
C ALA A 223 -7.98 25.83 -5.73
N GLN A 224 -8.11 27.15 -5.74
CA GLN A 224 -7.43 28.06 -4.81
C GLN A 224 -7.90 27.85 -3.36
N GLU A 225 -7.06 28.20 -2.39
CA GLU A 225 -7.38 28.09 -0.96
C GLU A 225 -8.58 28.99 -0.58
N SER A 226 -8.62 30.19 -1.17
CA SER A 226 -9.59 31.25 -0.86
C SER A 226 -10.95 31.12 -1.57
N ILE A 227 -11.23 30.01 -2.25
CA ILE A 227 -12.50 29.82 -2.94
C ILE A 227 -13.69 30.01 -1.98
N LYS A 228 -14.79 30.57 -2.48
CA LYS A 228 -16.01 30.68 -1.66
C LYS A 228 -16.67 29.30 -1.56
N ARG A 229 -16.70 28.75 -0.35
CA ARG A 229 -17.18 27.37 -0.09
C ARG A 229 -18.68 27.29 0.23
N LYS A 230 -19.25 28.41 0.69
CA LYS A 230 -20.63 28.50 1.21
C LYS A 230 -21.63 29.20 0.29
N SER A 231 -21.15 29.86 -0.76
CA SER A 231 -21.98 30.62 -1.70
C SER A 231 -21.90 30.05 -3.11
N THR A 232 -22.82 30.47 -3.98
CA THR A 232 -22.77 30.13 -5.39
C THR A 232 -21.49 30.64 -6.04
N VAL A 233 -20.76 29.75 -6.70
CA VAL A 233 -19.54 30.05 -7.47
C VAL A 233 -19.61 29.39 -8.83
N PHE A 234 -19.07 30.08 -9.83
CA PHE A 234 -18.79 29.51 -11.13
C PHE A 234 -17.46 28.78 -11.07
N LEU A 235 -17.40 27.56 -11.59
CA LEU A 235 -16.12 26.88 -11.77
C LEU A 235 -15.45 27.56 -12.98
N ASN A 236 -14.52 28.46 -12.74
CA ASN A 236 -13.64 29.02 -13.75
C ASN A 236 -12.39 29.65 -13.10
N PRO A 237 -11.34 29.98 -13.88
CA PRO A 237 -10.11 30.54 -13.34
C PRO A 237 -10.28 31.86 -12.58
N ALA A 238 -11.23 32.71 -12.97
CA ALA A 238 -11.47 34.00 -12.31
C ALA A 238 -12.02 33.85 -10.88
N GLU A 239 -12.70 32.74 -10.61
CA GLU A 239 -13.17 32.36 -9.26
C GLU A 239 -12.21 31.37 -8.57
N GLY A 240 -11.01 31.14 -9.13
CA GLY A 240 -9.96 30.32 -8.53
C GLY A 240 -10.04 28.82 -8.82
N PHE A 241 -10.70 28.41 -9.92
CA PHE A 241 -10.84 27.02 -10.32
C PHE A 241 -10.21 26.72 -11.68
N TRP A 242 -9.34 25.72 -11.75
CA TRP A 242 -8.78 25.18 -12.99
C TRP A 242 -9.17 23.71 -13.08
N VAL A 243 -10.37 23.48 -13.59
CA VAL A 243 -11.00 22.16 -13.59
C VAL A 243 -11.55 21.81 -14.97
N ILE A 244 -11.57 20.53 -15.27
CA ILE A 244 -12.34 19.96 -16.38
C ILE A 244 -13.52 19.17 -15.82
N ALA A 245 -14.56 18.99 -16.62
CA ALA A 245 -15.76 18.28 -16.20
C ALA A 245 -16.32 17.41 -17.30
N LEU A 246 -16.87 16.25 -16.92
CA LEU A 246 -17.75 15.46 -17.77
C LEU A 246 -19.20 15.87 -17.50
N TYR A 247 -19.97 16.05 -18.57
CA TYR A 247 -21.41 16.28 -18.55
C TYR A 247 -22.14 15.21 -19.34
N ASN A 248 -23.30 14.77 -18.83
CA ASN A 248 -24.23 13.84 -19.46
C ASN A 248 -23.60 12.52 -19.98
N GLY A 249 -22.44 12.15 -19.45
CA GLY A 249 -21.73 10.91 -19.75
C GLY A 249 -20.88 10.90 -21.02
N ASP A 250 -20.96 11.92 -21.88
CA ASP A 250 -20.36 11.91 -23.21
C ASP A 250 -19.51 13.14 -23.56
N SER A 251 -19.70 14.28 -22.89
CA SER A 251 -19.05 15.53 -23.26
C SER A 251 -18.16 16.08 -22.15
N ILE A 252 -16.87 16.22 -22.46
CA ILE A 252 -15.89 16.80 -21.52
C ILE A 252 -15.63 18.25 -21.89
N TRP A 253 -15.60 19.11 -20.87
CA TRP A 253 -15.43 20.55 -21.01
C TRP A 253 -14.36 21.06 -20.05
N ALA A 254 -13.47 21.90 -20.55
CA ALA A 254 -12.68 22.75 -19.69
C ALA A 254 -13.54 23.91 -19.20
N GLN A 255 -13.52 24.14 -17.89
CA GLN A 255 -14.28 25.19 -17.24
C GLN A 255 -13.63 26.57 -17.40
N THR A 256 -13.29 26.94 -18.64
CA THR A 256 -12.89 28.30 -19.01
C THR A 256 -14.12 29.23 -19.01
N SER A 257 -13.89 30.54 -19.15
CA SER A 257 -14.97 31.50 -19.39
C SER A 257 -14.74 32.17 -20.75
N PRO A 258 -15.53 31.86 -21.80
CA PRO A 258 -16.60 30.86 -21.86
C PRO A 258 -16.05 29.42 -21.80
N ARG A 259 -16.92 28.42 -21.51
CA ARG A 259 -16.51 27.00 -21.42
C ARG A 259 -15.99 26.49 -22.76
N THR A 260 -14.91 25.70 -22.72
CA THR A 260 -14.30 25.11 -23.93
C THR A 260 -14.61 23.63 -24.00
N LYS A 261 -15.30 23.18 -25.07
CA LYS A 261 -15.54 21.75 -25.31
C LYS A 261 -14.24 21.07 -25.69
N LEU A 262 -13.93 19.93 -25.06
CA LEU A 262 -12.77 19.13 -25.40
C LEU A 262 -13.15 18.05 -26.41
N VAL A 263 -12.43 17.99 -27.52
CA VAL A 263 -12.60 16.96 -28.55
C VAL A 263 -11.66 15.81 -28.23
N LEU A 264 -12.22 14.64 -27.94
CA LEU A 264 -11.48 13.46 -27.53
C LEU A 264 -11.70 12.33 -28.53
N LYS A 265 -10.64 11.54 -28.80
CA LYS A 265 -10.73 10.36 -29.67
C LYS A 265 -11.54 9.25 -29.01
N GLN A 266 -11.40 9.10 -27.70
CA GLN A 266 -12.05 8.10 -26.87
C GLN A 266 -12.40 8.71 -25.50
N LYS A 267 -13.39 8.12 -24.82
CA LYS A 267 -13.73 8.49 -23.44
C LYS A 267 -12.59 8.06 -22.51
N PRO A 268 -12.00 8.96 -21.70
CA PRO A 268 -10.94 8.60 -20.77
C PRO A 268 -11.53 7.89 -19.54
N GLU A 269 -10.93 6.77 -19.16
CA GLU A 269 -11.23 6.09 -17.88
C GLU A 269 -10.35 6.61 -16.74
N LYS A 270 -9.16 7.12 -17.09
CA LYS A 270 -8.17 7.66 -16.16
C LYS A 270 -7.61 8.97 -16.72
N ILE A 271 -7.54 9.99 -15.87
CA ILE A 271 -7.05 11.31 -16.24
C ILE A 271 -5.95 11.71 -15.27
N THR A 272 -4.77 12.03 -15.81
CA THR A 272 -3.67 12.60 -15.05
C THR A 272 -3.79 14.11 -15.01
N VAL A 273 -3.78 14.66 -13.80
CA VAL A 273 -3.70 16.10 -13.53
C VAL A 273 -2.26 16.41 -13.15
N GLN A 274 -1.61 17.30 -13.90
CA GLN A 274 -0.28 17.80 -13.60
C GLN A 274 -0.35 19.28 -13.25
N LEU A 275 0.08 19.61 -12.05
CA LEU A 275 0.26 20.98 -11.57
C LEU A 275 1.75 21.33 -11.67
N ASP A 276 2.08 22.34 -12.47
CA ASP A 276 3.37 23.02 -12.41
C ASP A 276 3.11 24.39 -11.77
N TYR A 277 3.25 24.45 -10.45
CA TYR A 277 2.93 25.66 -9.69
C TYR A 277 3.85 26.81 -10.11
N ASP A 278 5.14 26.52 -10.25
CA ASP A 278 6.18 27.52 -10.53
C ASP A 278 6.00 28.14 -11.92
N LYS A 279 5.53 27.37 -12.91
CA LYS A 279 5.22 27.87 -14.25
C LYS A 279 3.77 28.27 -14.45
N GLY A 280 2.93 28.13 -13.42
CA GLY A 280 1.53 28.52 -13.50
C GLY A 280 0.72 27.67 -14.48
N LYS A 281 0.86 26.34 -14.46
CA LYS A 281 0.15 25.45 -15.38
C LYS A 281 -0.60 24.33 -14.68
N VAL A 282 -1.78 24.03 -15.21
CA VAL A 282 -2.54 22.81 -14.88
C VAL A 282 -2.83 22.09 -16.19
N VAL A 283 -2.26 20.91 -16.35
CA VAL A 283 -2.37 20.09 -17.56
C VAL A 283 -3.22 18.86 -17.25
N PHE A 284 -4.15 18.56 -18.13
CA PHE A 284 -4.99 17.37 -18.08
C PHE A 284 -4.59 16.44 -19.22
N ILE A 285 -4.27 15.20 -18.89
CA ILE A 285 -3.77 14.18 -19.83
C ILE A 285 -4.66 12.95 -19.72
N ASN A 286 -5.11 12.43 -20.86
CA ASN A 286 -5.76 11.12 -20.90
C ASN A 286 -4.70 10.05 -20.65
N ALA A 287 -4.80 9.31 -19.55
CA ALA A 287 -3.76 8.36 -19.16
C ALA A 287 -3.71 7.12 -20.09
N GLY A 288 -4.76 6.86 -20.88
CA GLY A 288 -4.81 5.71 -21.79
C GLY A 288 -3.99 5.88 -23.06
N ASP A 289 -3.96 7.08 -23.63
CA ASP A 289 -3.25 7.39 -24.89
C ASP A 289 -2.19 8.49 -24.73
N LEU A 290 -1.99 8.98 -23.49
CA LEU A 290 -1.06 10.04 -23.11
C LEU A 290 -1.31 11.37 -23.84
N THR A 291 -2.49 11.55 -24.44
CA THR A 291 -2.83 12.80 -25.13
C THR A 291 -3.17 13.91 -24.14
N THR A 292 -2.64 15.10 -24.39
CA THR A 292 -3.02 16.28 -23.62
C THR A 292 -4.44 16.69 -24.00
N MET A 293 -5.35 16.66 -23.04
CA MET A 293 -6.75 17.05 -23.19
C MET A 293 -6.91 18.57 -23.11
N HIS A 294 -6.26 19.20 -22.14
CA HIS A 294 -6.34 20.64 -21.93
C HIS A 294 -5.16 21.16 -21.09
N THR A 295 -4.84 22.45 -21.22
CA THR A 295 -3.85 23.13 -20.38
C THR A 295 -4.36 24.50 -19.99
N PHE A 296 -4.54 24.73 -18.70
CA PHE A 296 -4.68 26.07 -18.16
C PHE A 296 -3.30 26.69 -17.94
N LYS A 297 -3.21 28.00 -18.18
CA LYS A 297 -2.06 28.83 -17.84
C LYS A 297 -2.54 29.99 -16.99
N ASP A 298 -2.05 30.08 -15.76
CA ASP A 298 -2.44 31.13 -14.82
C ASP A 298 -1.37 31.32 -13.74
N ARG A 299 -1.32 32.51 -13.12
CA ARG A 299 -0.36 32.79 -12.05
C ARG A 299 -0.97 32.48 -10.69
N PHE A 300 -0.54 31.39 -10.06
CA PHE A 300 -0.91 31.08 -8.68
C PHE A 300 -0.23 32.06 -7.71
N LYS A 301 -1.02 32.61 -6.79
CA LYS A 301 -0.57 33.60 -5.77
C LYS A 301 -0.69 33.07 -4.35
N GLU A 302 -1.34 31.93 -4.20
CA GLU A 302 -1.65 31.30 -2.93
C GLU A 302 -1.69 29.78 -3.13
N ARG A 303 -1.83 29.05 -2.02
CA ARG A 303 -1.92 27.59 -2.04
C ARG A 303 -3.09 27.13 -2.92
N VAL A 304 -2.84 26.10 -3.72
CA VAL A 304 -3.87 25.42 -4.51
C VAL A 304 -4.03 23.99 -4.02
N PHE A 305 -5.28 23.53 -3.99
CA PHE A 305 -5.64 22.19 -3.56
C PHE A 305 -6.17 21.38 -4.75
N PRO A 306 -5.84 20.08 -4.82
CA PRO A 306 -6.57 19.13 -5.66
C PRO A 306 -8.08 19.24 -5.40
N TYR A 307 -8.88 19.26 -6.47
CA TYR A 307 -10.33 19.43 -6.42
C TYR A 307 -11.03 18.22 -7.02
N PHE A 308 -12.04 17.70 -6.32
CA PHE A 308 -12.80 16.52 -6.73
C PHE A 308 -14.29 16.71 -6.51
N SER A 309 -15.10 16.37 -7.51
CA SER A 309 -16.56 16.32 -7.40
C SER A 309 -17.07 15.15 -8.24
N PRO A 310 -17.64 14.09 -7.64
CA PRO A 310 -18.10 12.90 -8.36
C PRO A 310 -19.43 13.10 -9.10
N GLY A 311 -19.92 14.34 -9.23
CA GLY A 311 -21.23 14.63 -9.80
C GLY A 311 -22.38 14.24 -8.88
N LEU A 312 -23.61 14.55 -9.30
CA LEU A 312 -24.81 14.05 -8.64
C LEU A 312 -25.17 12.67 -9.19
N ASN A 313 -25.73 11.81 -8.32
CA ASN A 313 -26.39 10.59 -8.78
C ASN A 313 -27.86 10.59 -8.34
N GLU A 314 -28.76 10.71 -9.31
CA GLU A 314 -30.22 10.72 -9.08
C GLU A 314 -30.72 9.35 -8.57
N ASP A 315 -30.05 8.25 -8.92
CA ASP A 315 -30.49 6.88 -8.59
C ASP A 315 -29.95 6.37 -7.24
N GLY A 316 -29.04 7.12 -6.58
CA GLY A 316 -28.60 6.92 -5.19
C GLY A 316 -27.87 5.61 -4.82
N ILE A 317 -27.84 4.60 -5.70
CA ILE A 317 -27.36 3.24 -5.35
C ILE A 317 -26.05 2.86 -6.07
N ASN A 318 -25.68 3.53 -7.17
CA ASN A 318 -24.53 3.13 -8.01
C ASN A 318 -23.69 4.33 -8.50
N SER A 319 -23.32 5.30 -7.63
CA SER A 319 -22.47 6.41 -8.10
C SER A 319 -21.05 5.90 -8.34
N THR A 320 -20.50 6.16 -9.52
CA THR A 320 -19.10 5.83 -9.80
C THR A 320 -18.19 6.71 -8.95
N PRO A 321 -17.29 6.13 -8.13
CA PRO A 321 -16.33 6.91 -7.36
C PRO A 321 -15.30 7.60 -8.26
N LEU A 322 -14.76 8.71 -7.78
CA LEU A 322 -13.47 9.24 -8.23
C LEU A 322 -12.37 8.66 -7.35
N THR A 323 -11.48 7.85 -7.93
CA THR A 323 -10.44 7.15 -7.18
C THR A 323 -9.05 7.61 -7.63
N ILE A 324 -8.22 8.04 -6.69
CA ILE A 324 -6.83 8.39 -6.94
C ILE A 324 -6.05 7.10 -7.18
N CYS A 325 -5.41 6.97 -8.34
CA CYS A 325 -4.62 5.80 -8.66
C CYS A 325 -3.37 5.71 -7.77
N PRO A 326 -3.01 4.51 -7.30
CA PRO A 326 -1.79 4.31 -6.53
C PRO A 326 -0.54 4.52 -7.38
N LEU A 327 0.55 4.91 -6.73
CA LEU A 327 1.87 4.98 -7.31
C LEU A 327 2.52 3.59 -7.32
N THR A 328 3.30 3.32 -8.36
CA THR A 328 4.21 2.18 -8.36
C THR A 328 5.46 2.56 -7.57
N VAL A 329 5.74 1.84 -6.48
CA VAL A 329 6.96 2.03 -5.69
C VAL A 329 8.08 1.22 -6.32
N THR A 330 9.08 1.89 -6.88
CA THR A 330 10.32 1.28 -7.38
C THR A 330 11.46 1.63 -6.42
N VAL A 331 12.29 0.64 -6.08
CA VAL A 331 13.55 0.89 -5.36
C VAL A 331 14.69 0.85 -6.35
N GLU A 332 15.36 1.98 -6.47
CA GLU A 332 16.64 2.09 -7.15
C GLU A 332 17.71 1.88 -6.08
N VAL A 333 18.58 0.88 -6.28
CA VAL A 333 19.74 0.61 -5.42
C VAL A 333 20.94 1.13 -6.20
N GLU A 334 21.56 2.20 -5.70
CA GLU A 334 22.79 2.77 -6.27
C GLU A 334 24.04 1.93 -5.99
#